data_AF-A0ABD0RDZ8-F1
#
_entry.id   AF-A0ABD0RDZ8-F1
#
_cell.length_a   1.000
_cell.length_b   1.000
_cell.length_c   1.000
_cell.angle_alpha   90.00
_cell.angle_beta   90.00
_cell.angle_gamma   90.00
#
_symmetry.space_group_name_H-M   'P 1'
#
loop_
_entity.id
_entity.type
_entity.pdbx_description
1 polymer ?
#
loop_
_entity_poly.entity_id
_entity_poly.type
_entity_poly.pdbx_seq_one_letter_code
_entity_poly.pdbx_strand_id
1 'polypeptide(L)'
;KHFSCQQFSPIPLQDFYTTLPEPQEDPFDYWLRLNRTADITAECLKQQGKVLDNQLIEVTRMFIRNCPNSDLALTFRSKTIDKWTAYEVQEILNEYHSEKNLRATGKGNKPSDCEKKFSVNEMHVSPTTHPIKVEQDSLQTKQSENMALEKVIDMLERVLMNNSGNAQAVKEHRKRSSMSRIP
;
A
#
# COMPACT_ATOMS: atom_id res chain seq x y z
N LYS A 1 16.20 43.90 -19.84
CA LYS A 1 15.44 43.04 -18.92
C LYS A 1 15.91 41.61 -19.12
N HIS A 2 16.69 41.04 -18.20
CA HIS A 2 17.15 39.65 -18.28
C HIS A 2 16.72 38.95 -16.98
N PHE A 3 15.43 38.65 -16.89
CA PHE A 3 14.92 37.78 -15.84
C PHE A 3 14.68 36.42 -16.49
N SER A 4 15.28 35.38 -15.90
CA SER A 4 15.16 33.96 -16.23
C SER A 4 15.65 33.48 -17.61
N CYS A 5 16.95 33.57 -17.88
CA CYS A 5 17.59 32.46 -18.60
C CYS A 5 17.82 31.36 -17.56
N GLN A 6 16.83 30.50 -17.35
CA GLN A 6 17.09 29.26 -16.63
C GLN A 6 18.15 28.52 -17.46
N GLN A 7 19.38 28.47 -16.96
CA GLN A 7 20.48 27.80 -17.65
C GLN A 7 20.22 26.30 -17.56
N PHE A 8 19.51 25.78 -18.54
CA PHE A 8 19.32 24.35 -18.70
C PHE A 8 20.65 23.71 -19.12
N SER A 9 20.88 22.49 -18.66
CA SER A 9 22.07 21.73 -19.05
C SER A 9 22.14 21.56 -20.57
N PRO A 10 23.35 21.61 -21.17
CA PRO A 10 23.52 21.32 -22.58
C PRO A 10 23.17 19.86 -22.94
N ILE A 11 23.10 18.97 -21.94
CA ILE A 11 22.83 17.53 -22.13
C ILE A 11 21.66 17.11 -21.23
N PRO A 12 20.43 17.63 -21.46
CA PRO A 12 19.30 17.43 -20.55
C PRO A 12 18.91 15.96 -20.39
N LEU A 13 19.12 15.15 -21.43
CA LEU A 13 18.86 13.71 -21.37
C LEU A 13 19.81 13.00 -20.38
N GLN A 14 21.09 13.40 -20.35
CA GLN A 14 22.06 12.84 -19.41
C GLN A 14 21.69 13.18 -17.97
N ASP A 15 21.27 14.42 -17.71
CA ASP A 15 20.82 14.86 -16.39
C ASP A 15 19.69 13.97 -15.86
N PHE A 16 18.69 13.69 -16.71
CA PHE A 16 17.63 12.74 -16.40
C PHE A 16 18.20 11.37 -16.05
N TYR A 17 19.14 10.85 -16.86
CA TYR A 17 19.76 9.55 -16.59
C TYR A 17 20.63 9.47 -15.33
N THR A 18 21.08 10.63 -14.83
CA THR A 18 21.86 10.75 -13.59
C THR A 18 21.02 11.10 -12.37
N THR A 19 19.70 11.20 -12.50
CA THR A 19 18.78 11.46 -11.39
C THR A 19 18.60 10.21 -10.54
N LEU A 20 19.62 9.92 -9.73
CA LEU A 20 19.65 8.82 -8.77
C LEU A 20 19.00 9.24 -7.45
N PRO A 21 18.48 8.28 -6.66
CA PRO A 21 17.98 8.56 -5.33
C PRO A 21 19.09 9.08 -4.42
N GLU A 22 18.76 10.02 -3.54
CA GLU A 22 19.66 10.48 -2.48
C GLU A 22 19.71 9.44 -1.33
N PRO A 23 20.78 9.43 -0.51
CA PRO A 23 20.83 8.56 0.65
C PRO A 23 19.65 8.83 1.60
N GLN A 24 18.88 7.78 1.90
CA GLN A 24 17.70 7.86 2.78
C GLN A 24 16.54 8.71 2.24
N GLU A 25 16.51 9.01 0.94
CA GLU A 25 15.38 9.69 0.31
C GLU A 25 14.10 8.86 0.41
N ASP A 26 12.97 9.53 0.69
CA ASP A 26 11.67 8.87 0.66
C ASP A 26 11.34 8.46 -0.80
N PRO A 27 10.79 7.25 -1.02
CA PRO A 27 10.41 6.80 -2.36
C PRO A 27 9.48 7.76 -3.11
N PHE A 28 8.58 8.47 -2.42
CA PHE A 28 7.74 9.50 -3.05
C PHE A 28 8.52 10.70 -3.52
N ASP A 29 9.46 11.18 -2.70
CA ASP A 29 10.27 12.33 -3.03
C ASP A 29 11.13 12.02 -4.25
N TYR A 30 11.71 10.82 -4.30
CA TYR A 30 12.43 10.36 -5.49
C TYR A 30 11.53 10.29 -6.73
N TRP A 31 10.34 9.69 -6.62
CA TRP A 31 9.37 9.61 -7.71
C TRP A 31 8.99 11.01 -8.24
N LEU A 32 8.71 11.96 -7.35
CA LEU A 32 8.34 13.32 -7.71
C LEU A 32 9.51 14.07 -8.39
N ARG A 33 10.72 13.96 -7.83
CA ARG A 33 11.93 14.61 -8.37
C ARG A 33 12.30 14.04 -9.74
N LEU A 34 12.13 12.75 -9.94
CA LEU A 34 12.36 12.09 -11.22
C LEU A 34 11.36 12.54 -12.29
N ASN A 35 10.06 12.61 -11.96
CA ASN A 35 9.03 13.15 -12.87
C ASN A 35 9.33 14.60 -13.25
N ARG A 36 9.65 15.44 -12.25
CA ARG A 36 10.01 16.85 -12.49
C ARG A 36 11.24 16.98 -13.41
N THR A 37 12.24 16.13 -13.23
CA THR A 37 13.44 16.15 -14.08
C THR A 37 13.12 15.69 -15.50
N ALA A 38 12.21 14.73 -15.66
CA ALA A 38 11.71 14.30 -16.96
C ALA A 38 10.97 15.44 -17.69
N ASP A 39 10.14 16.21 -16.98
CA ASP A 39 9.42 17.36 -17.55
C ASP A 39 10.39 18.45 -18.03
N ILE A 40 11.35 18.81 -17.18
CA ILE A 40 12.42 19.77 -17.54
C ILE A 40 13.19 19.26 -18.76
N THR A 41 13.53 17.97 -18.79
CA THR A 41 14.25 17.33 -19.90
C THR A 41 13.45 17.39 -21.19
N ALA A 42 12.15 17.09 -21.13
CA ALA A 42 11.26 17.17 -22.28
C ALA A 42 11.15 18.60 -22.81
N GLU A 43 11.04 19.62 -21.94
CA GLU A 43 11.05 21.02 -22.34
C GLU A 43 12.37 21.43 -23.01
N CYS A 44 13.50 21.03 -22.45
CA CYS A 44 14.82 21.32 -23.01
C CYS A 44 15.02 20.67 -24.37
N LEU A 45 14.62 19.40 -24.51
CA LEU A 45 14.70 18.68 -25.78
C LEU A 45 13.79 19.32 -26.82
N LYS A 46 12.57 19.73 -26.44
CA LYS A 46 11.64 20.44 -27.32
C LYS A 46 12.24 21.75 -27.86
N GLN A 47 12.92 22.52 -27.02
CA GLN A 47 13.64 23.73 -27.45
C GLN A 47 14.80 23.43 -28.43
N GLN A 48 15.39 22.24 -28.33
CA GLN A 48 16.42 21.75 -29.26
C GLN A 48 15.85 21.08 -30.53
N GLY A 49 14.53 21.07 -30.73
CA GLY A 49 13.87 20.37 -31.84
C GLY A 49 13.88 18.84 -31.71
N LYS A 50 14.09 18.31 -30.51
CA LYS A 50 14.06 16.88 -30.18
C LYS A 50 12.82 16.55 -29.32
N VAL A 51 12.48 15.27 -29.20
CA VAL A 51 11.36 14.79 -28.38
C VAL A 51 11.87 13.71 -27.44
N LEU A 52 11.40 13.74 -26.19
CA LEU A 52 11.58 12.64 -25.24
C LEU A 52 10.46 11.63 -25.46
N ASP A 53 10.73 10.60 -26.27
CA ASP A 53 9.75 9.56 -26.54
C ASP A 53 9.48 8.73 -25.28
N ASN A 54 8.24 8.33 -25.08
CA ASN A 54 7.81 7.46 -23.98
C ASN A 54 8.25 7.92 -22.58
N GLN A 55 8.24 9.23 -22.30
CA GLN A 55 8.68 9.84 -21.04
C GLN A 55 8.20 9.09 -19.79
N LEU A 56 6.90 8.80 -19.69
CA LEU A 56 6.32 8.11 -18.52
C LEU A 56 6.85 6.69 -18.35
N ILE A 57 7.10 5.97 -19.44
CA ILE A 57 7.66 4.62 -19.39
C ILE A 57 9.10 4.69 -18.87
N GLU A 58 9.89 5.66 -19.34
CA GLU A 58 11.28 5.77 -18.91
C GLU A 58 11.40 6.21 -17.45
N VAL A 59 10.55 7.14 -16.99
CA VAL A 59 10.41 7.49 -15.56
C VAL A 59 10.06 6.26 -14.73
N THR A 60 9.11 5.44 -15.19
CA THR A 60 8.70 4.21 -14.52
C THR A 60 9.87 3.22 -14.40
N ARG A 61 10.62 2.99 -15.49
CA ARG A 61 11.80 2.11 -15.49
C ARG A 61 12.90 2.64 -14.58
N MET A 62 13.17 3.93 -14.63
CA MET A 62 14.15 4.60 -13.79
C MET A 62 13.86 4.40 -12.32
N PHE A 63 12.62 4.67 -11.93
CA PHE A 63 12.19 4.53 -10.55
C PHE A 63 12.34 3.09 -10.06
N ILE A 64 11.91 2.10 -10.84
CA ILE A 64 11.99 0.69 -10.46
C ILE A 64 13.45 0.22 -10.33
N ARG A 65 14.33 0.63 -11.26
CA ARG A 65 15.76 0.27 -11.23
C ARG A 65 16.47 0.81 -9.99
N ASN A 66 16.10 2.03 -9.59
CA ASN A 66 16.80 2.77 -8.55
C ASN A 66 15.89 3.01 -7.33
N CYS A 67 14.95 2.11 -7.04
CA CYS A 67 13.99 2.32 -5.95
C CYS A 67 14.75 2.40 -4.60
N PRO A 68 14.62 3.51 -3.84
CA PRO A 68 15.41 3.73 -2.63
C PRO A 68 14.97 2.85 -1.45
N ASN A 69 13.78 2.23 -1.52
CA ASN A 69 13.26 1.34 -0.48
C ASN A 69 13.31 -0.12 -0.94
N SER A 70 13.89 -1.00 -0.11
CA SER A 70 14.09 -2.41 -0.42
C SER A 70 12.79 -3.22 -0.52
N ASP A 71 11.78 -2.89 0.29
CA ASP A 71 10.52 -3.62 0.32
C ASP A 71 9.69 -3.31 -0.93
N LEU A 72 9.64 -2.03 -1.32
CA LEU A 72 9.07 -1.60 -2.60
C LEU A 72 9.83 -2.20 -3.78
N ALA A 73 11.17 -2.18 -3.75
CA ALA A 73 11.98 -2.81 -4.79
C ALA A 73 11.67 -4.31 -4.95
N LEU A 74 11.35 -5.01 -3.85
CA LEU A 74 10.92 -6.40 -3.89
C LEU A 74 9.55 -6.56 -4.55
N THR A 75 8.58 -5.69 -4.23
CA THR A 75 7.27 -5.66 -4.90
C THR A 75 7.40 -5.49 -6.41
N PHE A 76 8.31 -4.62 -6.87
CA PHE A 76 8.52 -4.39 -8.30
C PHE A 76 9.15 -5.56 -9.05
N ARG A 77 9.68 -6.58 -8.36
CA ARG A 77 10.19 -7.83 -8.98
C ARG A 77 9.11 -8.83 -9.36
N SER A 78 7.85 -8.59 -8.98
CA SER A 78 6.72 -9.49 -9.29
C SER A 78 6.43 -9.61 -10.80
N LYS A 79 6.86 -8.63 -11.60
CA LYS A 79 6.81 -8.67 -13.06
C LYS A 79 8.00 -7.94 -13.68
N THR A 80 8.27 -8.20 -14.95
CA THR A 80 9.35 -7.53 -15.70
C THR A 80 9.14 -6.02 -15.74
N ILE A 81 10.24 -5.26 -15.75
CA ILE A 81 10.22 -3.79 -15.67
C ILE A 81 9.31 -3.12 -16.71
N ASP A 82 9.25 -3.67 -17.93
CA ASP A 82 8.46 -3.12 -19.04
C ASP A 82 6.94 -3.34 -18.91
N LYS A 83 6.50 -4.11 -17.90
CA LYS A 83 5.10 -4.38 -17.64
C LYS A 83 4.51 -3.47 -16.57
N TRP A 84 5.34 -2.64 -15.94
CA TRP A 84 4.89 -1.64 -14.98
C TRP A 84 4.40 -0.39 -15.70
N THR A 85 3.26 0.12 -15.24
CA THR A 85 2.74 1.42 -15.64
C THR A 85 3.02 2.45 -14.54
N ALA A 86 3.12 3.72 -14.91
CA ALA A 86 3.27 4.82 -13.95
C ALA A 86 2.11 4.84 -12.94
N TYR A 87 0.89 4.47 -13.39
CA TYR A 87 -0.29 4.36 -12.53
C TYR A 87 -0.11 3.30 -11.44
N GLU A 88 0.31 2.08 -11.79
CA GLU A 88 0.54 1.02 -10.81
C GLU A 88 1.65 1.38 -9.81
N VAL A 89 2.73 2.01 -10.29
CA VAL A 89 3.79 2.50 -9.39
C VAL A 89 3.23 3.52 -8.40
N GLN A 90 2.39 4.45 -8.88
CA GLN A 90 1.76 5.46 -8.04
C GLN A 90 0.79 4.85 -7.01
N GLU A 91 0.01 3.83 -7.39
CA GLU A 91 -0.88 3.12 -6.45
C GLU A 91 -0.09 2.42 -5.34
N ILE A 92 0.99 1.70 -5.71
CA ILE A 92 1.86 1.03 -4.74
C ILE A 92 2.54 2.04 -3.80
N LEU A 93 2.97 3.17 -4.36
CA LEU A 93 3.49 4.27 -3.56
C LEU A 93 2.42 4.75 -2.59
N ASN A 94 1.20 5.05 -3.05
CA ASN A 94 0.10 5.52 -2.21
C ASN A 94 -0.20 4.57 -1.04
N GLU A 95 -0.23 3.26 -1.31
CA GLU A 95 -0.35 2.22 -0.30
C GLU A 95 0.79 2.29 0.72
N TYR A 96 2.05 2.34 0.26
CA TYR A 96 3.23 2.48 1.11
C TYR A 96 3.19 3.73 2.02
N HIS A 97 2.76 4.88 1.51
CA HIS A 97 2.62 6.10 2.32
C HIS A 97 1.54 5.95 3.38
N SER A 98 0.40 5.36 3.01
CA SER A 98 -0.70 5.12 3.93
C SER A 98 -0.27 4.18 5.08
N GLU A 99 0.44 3.10 4.76
CA GLU A 99 0.99 2.17 5.75
C GLU A 99 2.06 2.79 6.64
N LYS A 100 2.96 3.60 6.06
CA LYS A 100 3.99 4.34 6.81
C LYS A 100 3.36 5.22 7.88
N ASN A 101 2.28 5.93 7.54
CA ASN A 101 1.54 6.78 8.47
C ASN A 101 0.82 5.99 9.58
N LEU A 102 0.27 4.80 9.26
CA LEU A 102 -0.32 3.91 10.25
C LEU A 102 0.71 3.34 11.23
N ARG A 103 1.90 2.98 10.72
CA ARG A 103 3.02 2.49 11.55
C ARG A 103 3.58 3.60 12.45
N ALA A 104 3.65 4.83 11.95
CA ALA A 104 4.11 5.99 12.73
C ALA A 104 3.15 6.41 13.84
N THR A 105 1.84 6.13 13.71
CA THR A 105 0.79 6.54 14.66
C THR A 105 0.42 5.48 15.71
N GLY A 106 1.11 4.33 15.75
CA GLY A 106 1.16 3.47 16.93
C GLY A 106 -0.14 2.76 17.34
N LYS A 107 -1.09 2.53 16.42
CA LYS A 107 -2.28 1.68 16.64
C LYS A 107 -2.48 0.59 15.58
N GLY A 108 -1.40 0.09 14.99
CA GLY A 108 -1.42 -1.08 14.12
C GLY A 108 -1.02 -2.34 14.89
N ASN A 109 -1.97 -3.24 15.15
CA ASN A 109 -1.66 -4.59 15.59
C ASN A 109 -0.65 -5.21 14.61
N LYS A 110 0.57 -5.50 15.08
CA LYS A 110 1.53 -6.31 14.34
C LYS A 110 1.05 -7.77 14.32
N PRO A 111 0.99 -8.44 13.16
CA PRO A 111 1.46 -9.80 13.06
C PRO A 111 2.93 -9.77 12.67
N SER A 112 3.75 -10.19 13.61
CA SER A 112 5.15 -10.53 13.46
C SER A 112 5.34 -11.74 12.55
N ASP A 113 6.42 -11.66 11.75
CA ASP A 113 7.25 -12.74 11.22
C ASP A 113 6.69 -13.69 10.14
N CYS A 114 7.32 -13.60 8.97
CA CYS A 114 7.47 -14.73 8.05
C CYS A 114 8.84 -14.62 7.37
N GLU A 115 9.92 -14.78 8.15
CA GLU A 115 11.18 -15.27 7.60
C GLU A 115 11.00 -16.71 7.12
N LYS A 116 10.58 -16.92 5.86
CA LYS A 116 10.71 -18.22 5.21
C LYS A 116 12.18 -18.43 4.81
N LYS A 117 12.93 -19.05 5.71
CA LYS A 117 14.24 -19.65 5.40
C LYS A 117 13.96 -20.89 4.54
N PHE A 118 14.27 -20.81 3.25
CA PHE A 118 14.26 -21.96 2.36
C PHE A 118 15.42 -22.88 2.76
N SER A 119 15.13 -23.97 3.47
CA SER A 119 16.08 -25.07 3.67
C SER A 119 15.83 -26.12 2.59
N VAL A 120 16.80 -26.28 1.69
CA VAL A 120 16.84 -27.34 0.69
C VAL A 120 17.00 -28.68 1.41
N ASN A 121 16.13 -29.64 1.10
CA ASN A 121 16.18 -30.99 1.68
C ASN A 121 17.49 -31.69 1.31
N GLU A 122 18.26 -32.12 2.32
CA GLU A 122 19.27 -33.16 2.16
C GLU A 122 18.75 -34.45 2.81
N MET A 123 18.66 -35.48 1.99
CA MET A 123 18.16 -36.81 2.36
C MET A 123 19.30 -37.64 2.96
N HIS A 124 19.21 -38.01 4.24
CA HIS A 124 19.89 -39.21 4.73
C HIS A 124 19.25 -39.80 6.00
N VAL A 125 19.38 -41.13 6.10
CA VAL A 125 18.58 -42.11 6.83
C VAL A 125 18.82 -42.12 8.37
N SER A 126 17.76 -42.33 9.15
CA SER A 126 17.74 -42.46 10.63
C SER A 126 18.46 -43.71 11.18
N PRO A 127 18.75 -43.77 12.50
CA PRO A 127 17.81 -44.46 13.41
C PRO A 127 17.62 -43.87 14.84
N THR A 128 16.35 -43.94 15.32
CA THR A 128 15.78 -44.21 16.68
C THR A 128 16.58 -43.86 17.97
N THR A 129 16.06 -43.08 18.95
CA THR A 129 15.16 -43.51 20.07
C THR A 129 14.58 -42.29 20.89
N HIS A 130 13.33 -42.42 21.39
CA HIS A 130 12.32 -41.53 22.07
C HIS A 130 12.71 -40.68 23.34
N PRO A 131 11.81 -39.95 24.09
CA PRO A 131 10.42 -39.42 23.87
C PRO A 131 10.10 -37.93 24.31
N ILE A 132 9.08 -37.32 23.66
CA ILE A 132 7.94 -36.47 24.14
C ILE A 132 8.12 -35.41 25.28
N LYS A 133 7.85 -34.11 24.98
CA LYS A 133 6.79 -33.30 25.67
C LYS A 133 6.40 -31.95 24.98
N VAL A 134 5.21 -31.98 24.36
CA VAL A 134 4.08 -31.02 24.44
C VAL A 134 4.23 -29.61 23.84
N GLU A 135 3.77 -29.54 22.59
CA GLU A 135 3.15 -28.40 21.91
C GLU A 135 1.67 -28.33 22.33
N GLN A 136 1.27 -27.36 23.17
CA GLN A 136 -0.14 -27.26 23.60
C GLN A 136 -0.61 -25.84 24.01
N ASP A 137 -0.01 -24.78 23.47
CA ASP A 137 -0.46 -23.40 23.78
C ASP A 137 -1.06 -22.66 22.57
N SER A 138 -0.89 -23.17 21.34
CA SER A 138 -1.35 -22.47 20.13
C SER A 138 -2.81 -22.75 19.72
N LEU A 139 -3.42 -23.83 20.20
CA LEU A 139 -4.79 -24.23 19.79
C LEU A 139 -5.88 -23.52 20.61
N GLN A 140 -5.60 -23.19 21.87
CA GLN A 140 -6.59 -22.60 22.78
C GLN A 140 -6.88 -21.13 22.44
N THR A 141 -5.85 -20.37 22.04
CA THR A 141 -5.99 -18.98 21.58
C THR A 141 -6.76 -18.90 20.26
N LYS A 142 -6.44 -19.79 19.30
CA LYS A 142 -7.15 -19.85 18.01
C LYS A 142 -8.62 -20.25 18.16
N GLN A 143 -8.95 -21.17 19.07
CA GLN A 143 -10.34 -21.54 19.34
C GLN A 143 -11.10 -20.40 20.04
N SER A 144 -10.46 -19.69 20.98
CA SER A 144 -11.06 -18.53 21.65
C SER A 144 -11.35 -17.39 20.67
N GLU A 145 -10.46 -17.15 19.72
CA GLU A 145 -10.63 -16.12 18.68
C GLU A 145 -11.75 -16.48 17.69
N ASN A 146 -11.84 -17.75 17.26
CA ASN A 146 -12.95 -18.22 16.43
C ASN A 146 -14.30 -18.08 17.17
N MET A 147 -14.35 -18.47 18.44
CA MET A 147 -15.55 -18.29 19.29
C MET A 147 -15.94 -16.82 19.47
N ALA A 148 -14.96 -15.92 19.56
CA ALA A 148 -15.21 -14.48 19.65
C ALA A 148 -15.74 -13.91 18.34
N LEU A 149 -15.19 -14.34 17.20
CA LEU A 149 -15.65 -13.94 15.88
C LEU A 149 -17.11 -14.36 15.63
N GLU A 150 -17.44 -15.63 15.92
CA GLU A 150 -18.80 -16.16 15.82
C GLU A 150 -19.79 -15.34 16.66
N LYS A 151 -19.44 -14.97 17.89
CA LYS A 151 -20.26 -14.10 18.75
C LYS A 151 -20.49 -12.71 18.17
N VAL A 152 -19.48 -12.13 17.51
CA VAL A 152 -19.61 -10.80 16.87
C VAL A 152 -20.53 -10.89 15.66
N ILE A 153 -20.42 -11.95 14.86
CA ILE A 153 -21.31 -12.19 13.71
C ILE A 153 -22.77 -12.32 14.19
N ASP A 154 -23.01 -13.12 15.22
CA ASP A 154 -24.32 -13.32 15.84
C ASP A 154 -24.93 -12.01 16.38
N MET A 155 -24.09 -11.14 16.96
CA MET A 155 -24.51 -9.83 17.46
C MET A 155 -24.90 -8.89 16.32
N LEU A 156 -24.12 -8.88 15.23
CA LEU A 156 -24.40 -8.06 14.05
C LEU A 156 -25.68 -8.52 13.36
N GLU A 157 -25.90 -9.83 13.25
CA GLU A 157 -27.13 -10.39 12.71
C GLU A 157 -28.35 -9.99 13.55
N ARG A 158 -28.26 -10.06 14.88
CA ARG A 158 -29.32 -9.57 15.79
C ARG A 158 -29.58 -8.08 15.65
N VAL A 159 -28.56 -7.24 15.49
CA VAL A 159 -28.74 -5.80 15.29
C VAL A 159 -29.44 -5.50 13.96
N LEU A 160 -29.05 -6.22 12.90
CA LEU A 160 -29.70 -6.13 11.59
C LEU A 160 -31.17 -6.56 11.66
N MET A 161 -31.48 -7.64 12.37
CA MET A 161 -32.86 -8.09 12.57
C MET A 161 -33.67 -7.13 13.45
N ASN A 162 -33.08 -6.56 14.50
CA ASN A 162 -33.76 -5.65 15.44
C ASN A 162 -34.05 -4.26 14.84
N ASN A 163 -33.28 -3.81 13.85
CA ASN A 163 -33.59 -2.59 13.09
C ASN A 163 -34.85 -2.72 12.22
N SER A 164 -35.30 -3.94 11.92
CA SER A 164 -36.56 -4.19 11.20
C SER A 164 -37.80 -3.92 12.05
N GLY A 165 -37.69 -4.03 13.38
CA GLY A 165 -38.79 -3.78 14.32
C GLY A 165 -39.00 -2.30 14.68
N ASN A 166 -37.92 -1.52 14.73
CA ASN A 166 -37.99 -0.10 15.11
C ASN A 166 -38.62 0.80 14.02
N ALA A 167 -38.66 0.36 12.76
CA ALA A 167 -39.30 1.09 11.69
C ALA A 167 -40.85 1.11 11.79
N GLN A 168 -41.46 0.19 12.55
CA GLN A 168 -42.92 0.17 12.77
C GLN A 168 -43.36 0.97 14.01
N ALA A 169 -42.54 1.07 15.06
CA ALA A 169 -42.89 1.80 16.29
C ALA A 169 -42.97 3.33 16.10
N VAL A 170 -42.22 3.91 15.16
CA VAL A 170 -42.23 5.36 14.89
C VAL A 170 -43.50 5.81 14.15
N LYS A 171 -44.20 4.91 13.45
CA LYS A 171 -45.45 5.25 12.75
C LYS A 171 -46.68 5.30 13.68
N GLU A 172 -46.66 4.61 14.82
CA GLU A 172 -47.83 4.57 15.71
C GLU A 172 -47.89 5.78 16.67
N HIS A 173 -46.74 6.35 17.06
CA HIS A 173 -46.71 7.53 17.95
C HIS A 173 -47.22 8.82 17.30
N ARG A 174 -47.16 8.95 15.96
CA ARG A 174 -47.64 10.17 15.28
C ARG A 174 -49.17 10.23 15.14
N LYS A 175 -49.87 9.09 15.21
CA LYS A 175 -51.35 9.05 15.10
C LYS A 175 -52.07 9.36 16.41
N ARG A 176 -51.43 9.20 17.58
CA ARG A 176 -52.09 9.43 18.88
C ARG A 176 -52.05 10.90 19.34
N SER A 177 -51.16 11.73 18.80
CA SER A 177 -51.08 13.15 19.16
C SER A 177 -52.04 14.08 18.39
N SER A 178 -52.83 13.60 17.43
CA SER A 178 -53.75 14.46 16.65
C SER A 178 -55.21 14.45 17.14
N MET A 179 -55.52 13.84 18.29
CA MET A 179 -56.88 13.88 18.84
C MET A 179 -56.89 14.39 20.29
N SER A 180 -57.16 15.69 20.43
CA SER A 180 -57.69 16.34 21.63
C SER A 180 -58.27 17.68 21.16
N ARG A 181 -59.56 17.72 20.85
CA ARG A 181 -60.73 17.97 21.73
C ARG A 181 -61.09 19.47 21.73
N ILE A 182 -62.25 19.69 21.11
CA ILE A 182 -63.11 20.87 20.96
C ILE A 182 -63.32 21.61 22.30
N PRO A 183 -63.44 22.95 22.25
CA PRO A 183 -64.53 23.66 22.92
C PRO A 183 -65.57 24.17 21.92
#